data_AF-A0A1H8FDF5-F1
#
_entry.id   AF-A0A1H8FDF5-F1
#
_cell.length_a   1.000
_cell.length_b   1.000
_cell.length_c   1.000
_cell.angle_alpha   90.00
_cell.angle_beta   90.00
_cell.angle_gamma   90.00
#
_symmetry.space_group_name_H-M   'P 1'
#
loop_
_entity.id
_entity.type
_entity.pdbx_description
1 polymer ?
#
loop_
_entity_poly.entity_id
_entity_poly.type
_entity_poly.pdbx_seq_one_letter_code
_entity_poly.pdbx_strand_id
1 'polypeptide(L)'
;MKVKSNEVEQVAKSEINGVSPRPLYTLRKFAERNSNFTTLSAITNQHFKSRPRFSTSGIVPGNGMHDFGVFVRIGRRVLVDEEAYFRWLHAQQNGDRK
;
A
#
# COMPACT_ATOMS: atom_id res chain seq x y z
N MET A 1 -12.20 36.27 24.02
CA MET A 1 -12.16 36.07 22.56
C MET A 1 -12.79 34.71 22.25
N LYS A 2 -13.97 34.69 21.62
CA LYS A 2 -14.75 33.47 21.33
C LYS A 2 -14.40 33.04 19.91
N VAL A 3 -13.42 32.15 19.77
CA VAL A 3 -13.04 31.59 18.45
C VAL A 3 -14.20 30.71 18.01
N LYS A 4 -14.69 30.97 16.80
CA LYS A 4 -15.95 30.45 16.25
C LYS A 4 -15.87 28.93 16.11
N SER A 5 -16.63 28.21 16.93
CA SER A 5 -16.79 26.74 16.88
C SER A 5 -17.19 26.22 15.49
N ASN A 6 -17.75 27.08 14.64
CA ASN A 6 -18.20 26.77 13.29
C ASN A 6 -17.05 26.60 12.27
N GLU A 7 -15.85 27.09 12.56
CA GLU A 7 -14.72 27.09 11.61
C GLU A 7 -13.94 25.77 11.67
N VAL A 8 -13.81 25.20 12.87
CA VAL A 8 -13.14 23.89 13.10
C VAL A 8 -13.97 22.73 12.52
N GLU A 9 -15.31 22.83 12.60
CA GLU A 9 -16.22 21.82 12.05
C GLU A 9 -16.25 21.80 10.51
N GLN A 10 -16.02 22.95 9.88
CA GLN A 10 -15.97 23.09 8.42
C GLN A 10 -14.66 22.55 7.84
N VAL A 11 -13.52 22.76 8.53
CA VAL A 11 -12.22 22.19 8.13
C VAL A 11 -12.28 20.66 8.20
N ALA A 12 -12.81 20.08 9.28
CA ALA A 12 -12.93 18.63 9.43
C ALA A 12 -13.88 17.98 8.41
N LYS A 13 -14.96 18.67 8.00
CA LYS A 13 -15.88 18.21 6.95
C LYS A 13 -15.30 18.34 5.54
N SER A 14 -14.35 19.25 5.32
CA SER A 14 -13.73 19.41 4.00
C SER A 14 -12.68 18.33 3.70
N GLU A 15 -11.99 17.79 4.72
CA GLU A 15 -11.01 16.71 4.53
C GLU A 15 -11.65 15.36 4.18
N ILE A 16 -12.85 15.07 4.71
CA ILE A 16 -13.56 13.81 4.45
C ILE A 16 -14.21 13.73 3.06
N ASN A 17 -14.43 14.86 2.37
CA ASN A 17 -15.10 14.91 1.07
C ASN A 17 -14.16 14.78 -0.14
N GLY A 18 -12.84 14.78 0.08
CA GLY A 18 -11.82 14.69 -0.98
C GLY A 18 -11.00 13.40 -1.01
N VAL A 19 -11.12 12.53 0.00
CA VAL A 19 -10.39 11.26 0.05
C VAL A 19 -11.23 10.21 -0.68
N SER A 20 -10.95 10.01 -1.96
CA SER A 20 -11.44 8.83 -2.67
C SER A 20 -11.15 7.58 -1.81
N PRO A 21 -12.11 6.67 -1.61
CA PRO A 21 -11.88 5.48 -0.80
C PRO A 21 -10.62 4.77 -1.28
N ARG A 22 -9.63 4.62 -0.38
CA ARG A 22 -8.39 3.90 -0.72
C ARG A 22 -8.76 2.55 -1.32
N PRO A 23 -8.30 2.22 -2.55
CA PRO A 23 -8.67 0.98 -3.22
C PRO A 23 -7.92 -0.20 -2.58
N LEU A 24 -8.46 -0.68 -1.46
CA LEU A 24 -7.91 -1.79 -0.69
C LEU A 24 -8.57 -3.10 -1.11
N TYR A 25 -7.74 -4.08 -1.50
CA TYR A 25 -8.21 -5.39 -1.92
C TYR A 25 -7.51 -6.49 -1.13
N THR A 26 -8.17 -7.64 -0.95
CA THR A 26 -7.42 -8.84 -0.53
C THR A 26 -6.42 -9.24 -1.63
N LEU A 27 -5.37 -9.97 -1.29
CA LEU A 27 -4.40 -10.49 -2.28
C LEU A 27 -5.09 -11.18 -3.47
N ARG A 28 -6.14 -11.96 -3.19
CA ARG A 28 -6.96 -12.63 -4.21
C ARG A 28 -7.69 -11.63 -5.10
N LYS A 29 -8.42 -10.68 -4.52
CA LYS A 29 -9.19 -9.68 -5.30
C LYS A 29 -8.29 -8.75 -6.11
N PHE A 30 -7.13 -8.39 -5.57
CA PHE A 30 -6.13 -7.63 -6.31
C PHE A 30 -5.65 -8.40 -7.55
N ALA A 31 -5.30 -9.69 -7.38
CA ALA A 31 -4.85 -10.53 -8.49
C ALA A 31 -5.95 -10.80 -9.53
N GLU A 32 -7.20 -11.00 -9.11
CA GLU A 32 -8.35 -11.13 -10.02
C GLU A 32 -8.56 -9.86 -10.85
N ARG A 33 -8.50 -8.69 -10.22
CA ARG A 33 -8.67 -7.38 -10.89
C ARG A 33 -7.53 -7.06 -11.86
N ASN A 34 -6.32 -7.51 -11.54
CA ASN A 34 -5.09 -7.21 -12.26
C ASN A 34 -4.52 -8.45 -12.98
N SER A 35 -5.39 -9.38 -13.39
CA SER A 35 -5.01 -10.70 -13.94
C SER A 35 -4.19 -10.62 -15.24
N ASN A 36 -4.22 -9.47 -15.92
CA ASN A 36 -3.46 -9.23 -17.13
C ASN A 36 -1.93 -9.23 -16.89
N PHE A 37 -1.48 -8.94 -15.66
CA PHE A 37 -0.05 -8.82 -15.36
C PHE A 37 0.41 -9.46 -14.05
N THR A 38 -0.51 -9.94 -13.20
CA THR A 38 -0.13 -10.60 -11.95
C THR A 38 -1.04 -11.76 -11.62
N THR A 39 -0.54 -12.67 -10.77
CA THR A 39 -1.28 -13.82 -10.27
C THR A 39 -1.33 -13.80 -8.75
N LEU A 40 -2.24 -14.57 -8.14
CA LEU A 40 -2.31 -14.70 -6.68
C LEU A 40 -0.97 -15.19 -6.10
N SER A 41 -0.31 -16.13 -6.77
CA SER A 41 1.01 -16.64 -6.36
C SER A 41 2.08 -15.55 -6.44
N ALA A 42 2.06 -14.72 -7.49
CA ALA A 42 3.00 -13.63 -7.66
C ALA A 42 2.86 -12.56 -6.56
N ILE A 43 1.64 -12.06 -6.32
CA ILE A 43 1.39 -11.04 -5.28
C ILE A 43 1.66 -11.57 -3.87
N THR A 44 1.41 -12.87 -3.64
CA THR A 44 1.72 -13.52 -2.36
C THR A 44 3.23 -13.59 -2.13
N ASN A 45 4.01 -13.97 -3.15
CA ASN A 45 5.47 -13.98 -3.09
C ASN A 45 6.05 -12.57 -2.91
N GLN A 46 5.49 -11.58 -3.59
CA GLN A 46 5.84 -10.17 -3.42
C GLN A 46 5.57 -9.68 -1.99
N HIS A 47 4.45 -10.06 -1.39
CA HIS A 47 4.15 -9.78 0.02
C HIS A 47 5.19 -10.41 0.97
N PHE A 48 5.52 -11.69 0.79
CA PHE A 48 6.53 -12.36 1.61
C PHE A 48 7.91 -11.72 1.50
N LYS A 49 8.26 -11.18 0.34
CA LYS A 49 9.53 -10.50 0.08
C LYS A 49 9.48 -8.99 0.34
N SER A 50 8.37 -8.48 0.88
CA SER A 50 8.20 -7.03 1.10
C SER A 50 9.11 -6.45 2.16
N ARG A 51 9.52 -7.26 3.14
CA ARG A 51 10.34 -6.85 4.28
C ARG A 51 11.74 -7.48 4.22
N PRO A 52 12.74 -6.84 4.84
CA PRO A 52 14.04 -7.46 5.06
C PRO A 52 13.89 -8.78 5.81
N ARG A 53 14.71 -9.77 5.46
CA ARG A 53 14.72 -11.09 6.10
C ARG A 53 16.14 -11.55 6.37
N PHE A 54 16.32 -12.30 7.45
CA PHE A 54 17.61 -12.89 7.78
C PHE A 54 17.83 -14.16 6.97
N SER A 55 19.06 -14.33 6.48
CA SER A 55 19.55 -15.54 5.84
C SER A 55 20.90 -15.92 6.45
N THR A 56 21.36 -17.14 6.17
CA THR A 56 22.71 -17.61 6.57
C THR A 56 23.83 -16.73 6.03
N SER A 57 23.59 -16.01 4.93
CA SER A 57 24.55 -15.09 4.30
C SER A 57 24.35 -13.63 4.73
N GLY A 58 23.49 -13.34 5.70
CA GLY A 58 23.19 -11.99 6.19
C GLY A 58 21.78 -11.51 5.88
N ILE A 59 21.56 -10.19 5.96
CA ILE A 59 20.24 -9.58 5.75
C ILE A 59 19.97 -9.49 4.24
N VAL A 60 18.88 -10.10 3.80
CA VAL A 60 18.38 -9.91 2.44
C VAL A 60 17.37 -8.75 2.46
N PRO A 61 17.60 -7.68 1.68
CA PRO A 61 16.68 -6.55 1.62
C PRO A 61 15.32 -6.98 1.07
N GLY A 62 14.28 -6.23 1.46
CA GLY A 62 12.94 -6.36 0.90
C GLY A 62 12.88 -5.84 -0.53
N ASN A 63 11.75 -6.04 -1.20
CA ASN A 63 11.49 -5.49 -2.54
C ASN A 63 10.99 -4.03 -2.54
N GLY A 64 11.06 -3.32 -1.41
CA GLY A 64 10.63 -1.93 -1.26
C GLY A 64 9.12 -1.70 -1.13
N MET A 65 8.28 -2.73 -1.32
CA MET A 65 6.82 -2.58 -1.22
C MET A 65 6.35 -2.20 0.19
N HIS A 66 7.12 -2.56 1.22
CA HIS A 66 6.80 -2.17 2.59
C HIS A 66 6.87 -0.64 2.78
N ASP A 67 7.89 0.00 2.19
CA ASP A 67 8.15 1.44 2.35
C ASP A 67 7.12 2.29 1.59
N PHE A 68 6.56 1.75 0.51
CA PHE A 68 5.45 2.36 -0.23
C PHE A 68 4.08 2.19 0.45
N GLY A 69 3.99 1.38 1.50
CA GLY A 69 2.73 1.08 2.18
C GLY A 69 1.79 0.20 1.35
N VAL A 70 2.32 -0.62 0.44
CA VAL A 70 1.51 -1.46 -0.47
C VAL A 70 0.67 -2.48 0.29
N PHE A 71 1.20 -3.03 1.38
CA PHE A 71 0.52 -4.04 2.17
C PHE A 71 0.00 -3.47 3.48
N VAL A 72 -1.32 -3.50 3.65
CA VAL A 72 -2.01 -3.10 4.88
C VAL A 72 -2.46 -4.35 5.63
N ARG A 73 -2.15 -4.43 6.93
CA ARG A 73 -2.58 -5.55 7.78
C ARG A 73 -3.74 -5.14 8.68
N ILE A 74 -4.79 -5.96 8.69
CA ILE A 74 -5.93 -5.85 9.60
C ILE A 74 -6.11 -7.21 10.27
N GLY A 75 -5.59 -7.34 11.50
CA GLY A 75 -5.52 -8.62 12.20
C GLY A 75 -4.74 -9.67 11.39
N ARG A 76 -5.42 -10.78 11.05
CA ARG A 76 -4.83 -11.89 10.27
C ARG A 76 -4.97 -11.70 8.75
N ARG A 77 -5.58 -10.60 8.29
CA ARG A 77 -5.80 -10.31 6.87
C ARG A 77 -4.72 -9.38 6.34
N VAL A 78 -4.32 -9.64 5.10
CA VAL A 78 -3.43 -8.78 4.31
C VAL A 78 -4.24 -8.19 3.17
N LEU A 79 -4.23 -6.86 3.08
CA LEU A 79 -4.81 -6.10 2.00
C LEU A 79 -3.69 -5.46 1.18
N VAL A 80 -3.98 -5.24 -0.10
CA VAL A 80 -3.16 -4.51 -1.06
C VAL A 80 -3.81 -3.15 -1.27
N ASP A 81 -3.06 -2.09 -1.03
CA ASP A 81 -3.38 -0.75 -1.50
C ASP A 81 -2.95 -0.64 -2.96
N GLU A 82 -3.93 -0.62 -3.86
CA GLU A 82 -3.71 -0.62 -5.31
C GLU A 82 -2.97 0.63 -5.79
N GLU A 83 -3.26 1.79 -5.20
CA GLU A 83 -2.58 3.04 -5.54
C GLU A 83 -1.10 2.99 -5.11
N ALA A 84 -0.83 2.53 -3.89
CA ALA A 84 0.53 2.31 -3.41
C ALA A 84 1.29 1.29 -4.26
N TYR A 85 0.63 0.21 -4.71
CA TYR A 85 1.22 -0.79 -5.58
C TYR A 85 1.70 -0.16 -6.90
N PHE A 86 0.87 0.66 -7.55
CA PHE A 86 1.26 1.31 -8.80
C PHE A 86 2.35 2.36 -8.61
N ARG A 87 2.33 3.12 -7.51
CA ARG A 87 3.46 4.03 -7.17
C ARG A 87 4.78 3.26 -7.02
N TRP A 88 4.74 2.11 -6.35
CA TRP A 88 5.92 1.23 -6.25
C TRP A 88 6.36 0.74 -7.64
N LEU A 89 5.43 0.30 -8.48
CA LEU A 89 5.74 -0.18 -9.84
C LEU A 89 6.41 0.91 -10.69
N HIS A 90 5.92 2.15 -10.62
CA HIS A 90 6.53 3.29 -11.30
C HIS A 90 7.94 3.60 -10.79
N ALA A 91 8.16 3.54 -9.47
CA ALA A 91 9.49 3.74 -8.90
C ALA A 91 10.51 2.66 -9.34
N GLN A 92 10.05 1.41 -9.52
CA GLN A 92 10.89 0.34 -10.07
C GLN A 92 11.32 0.60 -11.52
N GLN A 93 10.46 1.24 -12.33
CA GLN A 93 10.77 1.55 -13.73
C GLN A 93 11.73 2.73 -13.87
N ASN A 94 11.64 3.72 -12.98
CA ASN A 94 12.46 4.94 -13.05
C ASN A 94 13.85 4.80 -12.41
N GLY A 95 14.20 3.61 -11.91
CA GLY A 95 15.49 3.39 -11.24
C GLY A 95 15.58 3.99 -9.84
N ASP A 96 14.47 4.50 -9.28
CA ASP A 96 14.34 4.96 -7.90
C ASP A 96 14.28 3.75 -6.95
N ARG A 97 15.37 2.98 -6.91
CA ARG A 97 15.62 2.03 -5.81
C ARG A 97 16.12 2.86 -4.62
N LYS A 98 15.18 3.33 -3.80
CA LYS A 98 15.51 3.80 -2.44
C LYS A 98 16.01 2.64 -1.59
#